data_AF-A0A0M1J470-F1
#
_entry.id   AF-A0A0M1J470-F1
#
_cell.length_a   1.000
_cell.length_b   1.000
_cell.length_c   1.000
_cell.angle_alpha   90.00
_cell.angle_beta   90.00
_cell.angle_gamma   90.00
#
_symmetry.space_group_name_H-M   'P 1'
#
loop_
_entity.id
_entity.type
_entity.pdbx_description
1 polymer ?
#
loop_
_entity_poly.entity_id
_entity_poly.type
_entity_poly.pdbx_seq_one_letter_code
_entity_poly.pdbx_strand_id
1 'polypeptide(L)'
;MGLPQRKLFTKDEYLLLEERANTKHELINGEIYAMAGAKENHVKITGNVFRNIANHLITSPCNVYASDMKLLAGCDCYYPDVFVKCD
;
A
#
# COMPACT_ATOMS: atom_id res chain seq x y z
N MET A 1 -18.33 -29.58 12.30
CA MET A 1 -17.55 -28.94 11.22
C MET A 1 -16.69 -27.86 11.85
N GLY A 2 -15.37 -28.01 11.84
CA GLY A 2 -14.47 -26.95 12.31
C GLY A 2 -14.44 -25.82 11.29
N LEU A 3 -14.58 -24.57 11.75
CA LEU A 3 -14.39 -23.41 10.90
C LEU A 3 -12.98 -23.45 10.28
N PRO A 4 -12.80 -23.07 9.01
CA PRO A 4 -11.47 -23.00 8.42
C PRO A 4 -10.62 -22.04 9.26
N GLN A 5 -9.51 -22.55 9.80
CA GLN A 5 -8.57 -21.73 10.53
C GLN A 5 -7.89 -20.79 9.53
N ARG A 6 -8.21 -19.49 9.60
CA ARG A 6 -7.52 -18.46 8.81
C ARG A 6 -6.05 -18.46 9.22
N LYS A 7 -5.18 -18.81 8.27
CA LYS A 7 -3.74 -18.68 8.46
C LYS A 7 -3.41 -17.19 8.52
N LEU A 8 -2.89 -16.75 9.65
CA LEU A 8 -2.30 -15.42 9.79
C LEU A 8 -0.85 -15.47 9.32
N PHE A 9 -0.43 -14.44 8.61
CA PHE A 9 0.92 -14.28 8.09
C PHE A 9 1.68 -13.28 8.95
N THR A 10 2.93 -13.60 9.26
CA THR A 10 3.88 -12.61 9.72
C THR A 10 4.35 -11.74 8.56
N LYS A 11 4.91 -10.56 8.87
CA LYS A 11 5.48 -9.66 7.87
C LYS A 11 6.55 -10.34 7.01
N ASP A 12 7.45 -11.11 7.63
CA ASP A 12 8.55 -11.76 6.91
C ASP A 12 8.03 -12.86 5.97
N GLU A 13 7.05 -13.65 6.40
CA GLU A 13 6.39 -14.65 5.55
C GLU A 13 5.67 -14.00 4.36
N TYR A 14 4.99 -12.88 4.60
CA TYR A 14 4.36 -12.09 3.54
C TYR A 14 5.39 -11.53 2.55
N LEU A 15 6.52 -10.98 3.02
CA LEU A 15 7.54 -10.42 2.14
C LEU A 15 8.15 -11.48 1.21
N LEU A 16 8.41 -12.70 1.72
CA LEU A 16 8.87 -13.83 0.92
C LEU A 16 7.85 -14.29 -0.13
N LEU A 17 6.56 -14.21 0.20
CA LEU A 17 5.48 -14.50 -0.74
C LEU A 17 5.41 -13.43 -1.83
N GLU A 18 5.47 -12.16 -1.43
CA GLU A 18 5.32 -11.00 -2.30
C GLU A 18 6.46 -10.88 -3.32
N GLU A 19 7.69 -11.30 -2.98
CA GLU A 19 8.82 -11.37 -3.93
C GLU A 19 8.58 -12.29 -5.13
N ARG A 20 7.71 -13.29 -4.97
CA ARG A 20 7.40 -14.30 -6.01
C ARG A 20 6.05 -14.07 -6.66
N ALA A 21 5.29 -13.06 -6.20
CA ALA A 21 3.94 -12.82 -6.63
C ALA A 21 3.89 -12.02 -7.94
N ASN A 22 3.00 -12.44 -8.85
CA ASN A 22 2.71 -11.68 -10.07
C ASN A 22 1.69 -10.54 -9.85
N THR A 23 1.07 -10.50 -8.68
CA THR A 23 0.08 -9.50 -8.28
C THR A 23 0.52 -8.93 -6.95
N LYS A 24 0.28 -7.63 -6.75
CA LYS A 24 0.61 -6.97 -5.48
C LYS A 24 -0.41 -7.33 -4.41
N HIS A 25 0.05 -7.48 -3.18
CA HIS A 25 -0.82 -7.73 -2.05
C HIS A 25 -0.53 -6.78 -0.89
N GLU A 26 -1.54 -6.48 -0.11
CA GLU A 26 -1.41 -5.78 1.17
C GLU A 26 -1.49 -6.78 2.32
N LEU A 27 -0.74 -6.51 3.40
CA LEU A 27 -0.80 -7.27 4.66
C LEU A 27 -1.44 -6.37 5.72
N ILE A 28 -2.60 -6.78 6.23
CA ILE A 28 -3.35 -6.02 7.24
C ILE A 28 -3.77 -6.98 8.34
N ASN A 29 -3.28 -6.76 9.56
CA ASN A 29 -3.56 -7.60 10.73
C ASN A 29 -3.26 -9.10 10.50
N GLY A 30 -2.20 -9.39 9.72
CA GLY A 30 -1.81 -10.74 9.36
C GLY A 30 -2.64 -11.39 8.24
N GLU A 31 -3.57 -10.67 7.62
CA GLU A 31 -4.33 -11.13 6.46
C GLU A 31 -3.79 -10.51 5.17
N ILE A 32 -3.75 -11.31 4.10
CA ILE A 32 -3.24 -10.89 2.78
C ILE A 32 -4.41 -10.53 1.86
N TYR A 33 -4.35 -9.35 1.26
CA TYR A 33 -5.36 -8.81 0.35
C TYR A 33 -4.74 -8.56 -1.03
N ALA A 34 -5.28 -9.18 -2.08
CA ALA A 34 -4.82 -8.91 -3.44
C ALA A 34 -5.27 -7.51 -3.89
N MET A 35 -4.35 -6.73 -4.43
CA MET A 35 -4.69 -5.44 -5.01
C MET A 35 -5.43 -5.63 -6.33
N ALA A 36 -6.50 -4.86 -6.50
CA ALA A 36 -7.09 -4.66 -7.81
C ALA A 36 -6.20 -3.74 -8.64
N GLY A 37 -6.09 -4.01 -9.93
CA GLY A 37 -5.44 -3.09 -10.87
C GLY A 37 -6.16 -1.74 -10.94
N ALA A 38 -5.43 -0.69 -11.30
CA ALA A 38 -5.99 0.65 -11.43
C ALA A 38 -6.87 0.80 -12.68
N LYS A 39 -8.02 1.48 -12.52
CA LYS A 39 -8.86 1.96 -13.65
C LYS A 39 -8.54 3.42 -13.94
N GLU A 40 -8.92 3.91 -15.12
CA GLU A 40 -8.68 5.32 -15.51
C GLU A 40 -9.19 6.34 -14.46
N ASN A 41 -10.38 6.13 -13.91
CA ASN A 41 -10.94 7.00 -12.87
C ASN A 41 -10.10 6.98 -11.58
N HIS A 42 -9.58 5.82 -11.19
CA HIS A 42 -8.69 5.68 -10.04
C HIS A 42 -7.42 6.49 -10.26
N VAL A 43 -6.77 6.34 -11.42
CA VAL A 43 -5.55 7.09 -11.77
C VAL A 43 -5.80 8.61 -11.75
N LYS A 44 -6.93 9.09 -12.31
CA LYS A 44 -7.27 10.52 -12.31
C LYS A 44 -7.49 11.07 -10.89
N ILE A 45 -8.20 10.33 -10.04
CA ILE A 45 -8.46 10.75 -8.66
C ILE A 45 -7.15 10.78 -7.86
N THR A 46 -6.36 9.70 -7.92
CA THR A 46 -5.05 9.60 -7.28
C THR A 46 -4.12 10.74 -7.68
N GLY A 47 -4.04 11.05 -8.99
CA GLY A 47 -3.23 12.18 -9.48
C GLY A 47 -3.70 13.55 -8.98
N ASN A 48 -5.01 13.78 -8.89
CA ASN A 48 -5.56 15.02 -8.34
C ASN A 48 -5.25 15.16 -6.85
N VAL A 49 -5.40 14.08 -6.07
CA VAL A 49 -5.08 14.08 -4.63
C VAL A 49 -3.59 14.35 -4.43
N PHE A 50 -2.73 13.62 -5.13
CA PHE A 50 -1.28 13.82 -5.10
C PHE A 50 -0.91 15.28 -5.37
N ARG A 51 -1.42 15.85 -6.47
CA ARG A 51 -1.09 17.24 -6.87
C ARG A 51 -1.48 18.24 -5.79
N ASN A 52 -2.68 18.13 -5.23
CA ASN A 52 -3.13 19.08 -4.21
C ASN A 52 -2.27 19.01 -2.94
N ILE A 53 -1.92 17.81 -2.48
CA ILE A 53 -1.06 17.62 -1.31
C ILE A 53 0.36 18.10 -1.60
N ALA A 54 0.94 17.70 -2.74
CA ALA A 54 2.30 18.09 -3.13
C ALA A 54 2.44 19.61 -3.25
N ASN A 55 1.46 20.29 -3.85
CA ASN A 55 1.45 21.75 -3.94
C ASN A 55 1.40 22.41 -2.57
N HIS A 56 0.63 21.85 -1.64
CA HIS A 56 0.53 22.37 -0.26
C HIS A 56 1.84 22.18 0.52
N LEU A 57 2.58 21.11 0.25
CA LEU A 57 3.78 20.71 0.98
C LEU A 57 5.09 21.18 0.34
N ILE A 58 5.05 22.01 -0.70
CA ILE A 58 6.23 22.38 -1.50
C ILE A 58 7.35 23.07 -0.70
N THR A 59 7.02 23.77 0.39
CA THR A 59 7.99 24.43 1.29
C THR A 59 8.26 23.64 2.57
N SER A 60 7.67 22.45 2.70
CA SER A 60 7.80 21.59 3.89
C SER A 60 8.96 20.59 3.73
N PRO A 61 9.46 19.98 4.82
CA PRO A 61 10.40 18.86 4.75
C PRO A 61 9.73 17.54 4.33
N CYS A 62 8.46 17.56 3.91
CA CYS A 62 7.70 16.37 3.58
C CYS A 62 7.64 16.14 2.08
N ASN A 63 7.82 14.87 1.70
CA ASN A 63 7.69 14.38 0.34
C ASN A 63 6.38 13.60 0.18
N VAL A 64 5.70 13.83 -0.94
CA VAL A 64 4.49 13.11 -1.32
C VAL A 64 4.87 12.05 -2.35
N TYR A 65 4.32 10.85 -2.19
CA TYR A 65 4.50 9.73 -3.10
C TYR A 65 3.13 9.25 -3.55
N ALA A 66 3.04 8.78 -4.78
CA ALA A 66 1.84 8.16 -5.32
C ALA A 66 2.17 6.89 -6.09
N SER A 67 1.23 5.96 -6.04
CA SER A 67 1.22 4.66 -6.73
C SER A 67 2.38 3.73 -6.39
N ASP A 68 2.03 2.44 -6.31
CA ASP A 68 2.94 1.32 -6.54
C ASP A 68 4.12 1.11 -5.58
N MET A 69 4.31 1.96 -4.58
CA MET A 69 5.34 1.82 -3.57
C MET A 69 4.80 1.11 -2.32
N LYS A 70 5.50 0.07 -1.88
CA LYS A 70 5.16 -0.64 -0.65
C LYS A 70 5.56 0.20 0.56
N LEU A 71 4.60 0.46 1.44
CA LEU A 71 4.81 1.11 2.73
C LEU A 71 4.80 0.05 3.83
N LEU A 72 5.91 -0.04 4.58
CA LEU A 72 6.00 -0.90 5.75
C LEU A 72 5.59 -0.10 7.00
N ALA A 73 4.52 -0.51 7.67
CA ALA A 73 3.98 0.17 8.84
C ALA A 73 3.85 -0.82 10.01
N GLY A 74 4.92 -0.93 10.80
CA GLY A 74 5.00 -1.94 11.85
C GLY A 74 4.96 -3.36 11.27
N CYS A 75 3.94 -4.12 11.66
CA CYS A 75 3.67 -5.48 11.17
C CYS A 75 2.90 -5.51 9.85
N ASP A 76 2.28 -4.40 9.45
CA ASP A 76 1.46 -4.30 8.25
C ASP A 76 2.24 -3.76 7.05
N CYS A 77 1.75 -4.07 5.85
CA CYS A 77 2.33 -3.64 4.58
C CYS A 77 1.22 -3.15 3.65
N TYR A 78 1.35 -1.91 3.18
CA TYR A 78 0.34 -1.26 2.34
C TYR A 78 0.91 -0.87 0.98
N TYR A 79 0.03 -0.73 0.00
CA TYR A 79 0.32 -0.11 -1.29
C TYR A 79 -0.66 1.05 -1.49
N PRO A 80 -0.50 2.15 -0.74
CA PRO A 80 -1.43 3.26 -0.76
C PRO A 80 -1.40 3.99 -2.11
N ASP A 81 -2.54 4.57 -2.47
CA ASP A 81 -2.66 5.42 -3.67
C ASP A 81 -1.80 6.68 -3.57
N VAL A 82 -1.82 7.34 -2.40
CA VAL A 82 -1.00 8.50 -2.06
C VAL A 82 -0.58 8.42 -0.60
N PHE A 83 0.68 8.70 -0.29
CA PHE A 83 1.16 8.85 1.08
C PHE A 83 2.20 9.96 1.18
N VAL A 84 2.43 10.42 2.40
CA VAL A 84 3.40 11.48 2.72
C VAL A 84 4.43 10.94 3.69
N LYS A 85 5.70 11.22 3.43
CA LYS A 85 6.80 10.97 4.36
C LYS A 85 7.54 12.26 4.61
N CYS A 86 7.69 12.63 5.87
CA CYS A 86 8.55 13.73 6.29
C CYS A 86 9.88 13.16 6.81
N ASP A 87 10.95 13.91 6.61
CA ASP A 87 12.26 13.60 7.16
C ASP A 87 12.44 14.18 8.58
#